data_AF-A0A3B9P8N0-F1
#
_entry.id   AF-A0A3B9P8N0-F1
#
_cell.length_a   1.000
_cell.length_b   1.000
_cell.length_c   1.000
_cell.angle_alpha   90.00
_cell.angle_beta   90.00
_cell.angle_gamma   90.00
#
_symmetry.space_group_name_H-M   'P 1'
#
loop_
_entity.id
_entity.type
_entity.pdbx_description
1 polymer ?
#
loop_
_entity_poly.entity_id
_entity_poly.type
_entity_poly.pdbx_seq_one_letter_code
_entity_poly.pdbx_strand_id
1 'polypeptide(L)'
;KTNHMSPQEKELVELVSQAMDMVGPDDDGWTRLSEVGTALRRIDPGFDPRSYGHRQLSQMIKNHGRWIEMRKVAGGAIIEIRLRD
;
A
#
# COMPACT_ATOMS: atom_id res chain seq x y z
N LYS A 1 5.40 6.07 23.88
CA LYS A 1 4.04 6.28 23.31
C LYS A 1 3.51 4.90 22.97
N THR A 2 2.47 4.45 23.67
CA THR A 2 1.91 3.09 23.52
C THR A 2 1.48 2.90 22.07
N ASN A 3 2.18 2.02 21.34
CA ASN A 3 2.06 1.85 19.90
C ASN A 3 0.86 0.94 19.61
N HIS A 4 -0.35 1.49 19.65
CA HIS A 4 -1.55 0.77 19.23
C HIS A 4 -1.88 1.11 17.78
N MET A 5 -1.82 0.09 16.93
CA MET A 5 -2.41 0.15 15.60
C MET A 5 -3.93 0.12 15.77
N SER A 6 -4.64 1.06 15.16
CA SER A 6 -6.10 1.00 15.13
C SER A 6 -6.56 -0.21 14.31
N PRO A 7 -7.77 -0.74 14.55
CA PRO A 7 -8.32 -1.84 13.75
C PRO A 7 -8.33 -1.55 12.24
N GLN A 8 -8.63 -0.31 11.87
CA GLN A 8 -8.67 0.14 10.47
C GLN A 8 -7.26 0.17 9.84
N GLU A 9 -6.24 0.60 10.57
CA GLU A 9 -4.85 0.54 10.09
C GLU A 9 -4.39 -0.91 9.91
N LYS A 10 -4.79 -1.81 10.83
CA LYS A 10 -4.45 -3.23 10.75
C LYS A 10 -5.05 -3.87 9.50
N GLU A 11 -6.34 -3.69 9.30
CA GLU A 11 -7.08 -4.17 8.13
C GLU A 11 -6.45 -3.64 6.84
N LEU A 12 -6.09 -2.36 6.81
CA LEU A 12 -5.46 -1.77 5.64
C LEU A 12 -4.10 -2.40 5.33
N VAL A 13 -3.23 -2.56 6.34
CA VAL A 13 -1.91 -3.16 6.16
C VAL A 13 -2.05 -4.62 5.69
N GLU A 14 -2.98 -5.38 6.26
CA GLU A 14 -3.26 -6.77 5.84
C GLU A 14 -3.77 -6.84 4.39
N LEU A 15 -4.67 -5.93 4.00
CA LEU A 15 -5.21 -5.88 2.64
C LEU A 15 -4.13 -5.49 1.62
N VAL A 16 -3.29 -4.51 1.96
CA VAL A 16 -2.16 -4.10 1.11
C VAL A 16 -1.11 -5.21 1.02
N SER A 17 -0.81 -5.91 2.11
CA SER A 17 0.10 -7.06 2.11
C SER A 17 -0.40 -8.14 1.16
N GLN A 18 -1.67 -8.53 1.26
CA GLN A 18 -2.26 -9.53 0.36
C GLN A 18 -2.20 -9.08 -1.10
N ALA A 19 -2.48 -7.79 -1.38
CA ALA A 19 -2.38 -7.26 -2.72
C ALA A 19 -0.94 -7.24 -3.25
N MET A 20 0.06 -7.00 -2.39
CA MET A 20 1.48 -7.10 -2.75
C MET A 20 1.88 -8.55 -3.04
N ASP A 21 1.42 -9.51 -2.23
CA ASP A 21 1.67 -10.94 -2.43
C ASP A 21 1.09 -11.44 -3.76
N MET A 22 -0.07 -10.91 -4.18
CA MET A 22 -0.67 -11.22 -5.48
C MET A 22 0.12 -10.66 -6.67
N VAL A 23 0.79 -9.52 -6.50
CA VAL A 23 1.57 -8.89 -7.58
C VAL A 23 2.97 -9.51 -7.65
N GLY A 24 3.56 -9.80 -6.50
CA GLY A 24 4.95 -10.22 -6.37
C GLY A 24 5.91 -9.00 -6.40
N PRO A 25 6.95 -8.99 -5.56
CA PRO A 25 8.00 -7.99 -5.66
C PRO A 25 8.92 -8.26 -6.87
N ASP A 26 9.61 -7.21 -7.32
CA ASP A 26 10.72 -7.31 -8.25
C ASP A 26 11.99 -7.88 -7.58
N ASP A 27 13.08 -7.97 -8.35
CA ASP A 27 14.37 -8.50 -7.89
C ASP A 27 14.96 -7.71 -6.72
N ASP A 28 14.58 -6.43 -6.55
CA ASP A 28 15.02 -5.56 -5.46
C ASP A 28 14.07 -5.59 -4.25
N GLY A 29 13.01 -6.42 -4.30
CA GLY A 29 12.02 -6.53 -3.24
C GLY A 29 10.93 -5.45 -3.27
N TRP A 30 10.76 -4.73 -4.38
CA TRP A 30 9.78 -3.64 -4.51
C TRP A 30 8.60 -4.03 -5.38
N THR A 31 7.41 -3.51 -5.06
CA THR A 31 6.19 -3.75 -5.83
C THR A 31 5.61 -2.45 -6.35
N ARG A 32 5.14 -2.41 -7.61
CA ARG A 32 4.56 -1.21 -8.21
C ARG A 32 3.20 -0.90 -7.60
N LEU A 33 3.02 0.33 -7.10
CA LEU A 33 1.79 0.76 -6.46
C LEU A 33 0.57 0.72 -7.41
N SER A 34 0.77 0.94 -8.71
CA SER A 34 -0.29 0.84 -9.71
C SER A 34 -0.85 -0.57 -9.85
N GLU A 35 0.02 -1.58 -9.76
CA GLU A 35 -0.35 -2.98 -9.83
C GLU A 35 -1.01 -3.41 -8.52
N VAL A 36 -0.47 -2.98 -7.37
CA VAL A 36 -1.10 -3.19 -6.06
C VAL A 36 -2.49 -2.56 -6.03
N GLY A 37 -2.68 -1.35 -6.55
CA GLY A 37 -4.00 -0.73 -6.66
C GLY A 37 -5.00 -1.52 -7.52
N THR A 38 -4.50 -2.27 -8.50
CA THR A 38 -5.32 -3.17 -9.34
C THR A 38 -5.64 -4.46 -8.58
N ALA A 39 -4.66 -5.05 -7.89
CA ALA A 39 -4.85 -6.23 -7.06
C ALA A 39 -5.80 -5.97 -5.88
N LEU A 40 -5.69 -4.80 -5.23
CA LEU A 40 -6.62 -4.37 -4.17
C LEU A 40 -8.07 -4.44 -4.63
N ARG A 41 -8.37 -3.96 -5.84
CA ARG A 41 -9.74 -4.02 -6.41
C ARG A 41 -10.19 -5.41 -6.82
N ARG A 42 -9.26 -6.37 -6.96
CA ARG A 42 -9.59 -7.78 -7.18
C ARG A 42 -9.93 -8.49 -5.87
N ILE A 43 -9.23 -8.13 -4.79
CA ILE A 43 -9.49 -8.66 -3.44
C ILE A 43 -10.77 -8.06 -2.87
N ASP A 44 -10.87 -6.74 -2.91
CA ASP A 44 -12.03 -5.96 -2.47
C ASP A 44 -12.52 -5.06 -3.63
N PRO A 45 -13.54 -5.50 -4.39
CA PRO A 45 -14.13 -4.69 -5.45
C PRO A 45 -14.70 -3.35 -4.99
N GLY A 46 -15.02 -3.20 -3.70
CA GLY A 46 -15.51 -1.96 -3.08
C GLY A 46 -14.39 -1.03 -2.61
N PHE A 47 -13.13 -1.42 -2.76
CA PHE A 47 -12.00 -0.67 -2.23
C PHE A 47 -11.91 0.75 -2.82
N ASP A 48 -12.03 1.75 -1.95
CA ASP A 48 -11.79 3.16 -2.25
C ASP A 48 -10.90 3.80 -1.17
N PRO A 49 -9.72 4.37 -1.51
CA PRO A 49 -8.90 5.13 -0.56
C PRO A 49 -9.65 6.26 0.16
N ARG A 50 -10.75 6.76 -0.41
CA ARG A 50 -11.59 7.80 0.20
C ARG A 50 -12.34 7.31 1.43
N SER A 51 -12.65 6.02 1.51
CA SER A 51 -13.20 5.36 2.71
C SER A 51 -12.26 5.53 3.92
N TYR A 52 -10.96 5.64 3.64
CA TYR A 52 -9.90 5.85 4.62
C TYR A 52 -9.51 7.33 4.77
N GLY A 53 -10.27 8.26 4.20
CA GLY A 53 -10.01 9.70 4.29
C GLY A 53 -8.91 10.22 3.35
N HIS A 54 -8.48 9.43 2.36
CA HIS A 54 -7.42 9.81 1.43
C HIS A 54 -7.95 10.00 0.00
N ARG A 55 -7.48 11.04 -0.68
CA ARG A 55 -7.92 11.33 -2.06
C ARG A 55 -7.33 10.38 -3.09
N GLN A 56 -6.18 9.78 -2.77
CA GLN A 56 -5.40 8.94 -3.66
C GLN A 56 -4.75 7.81 -2.87
N LEU A 57 -4.59 6.65 -3.53
CA LEU A 57 -3.91 5.48 -2.95
C LEU A 57 -2.48 5.82 -2.49
N SER A 58 -1.73 6.58 -3.29
CA SER A 58 -0.37 7.01 -2.92
C SER A 58 -0.32 7.86 -1.66
N GLN A 59 -1.33 8.71 -1.42
CA GLN A 59 -1.43 9.49 -0.20
C GLN A 59 -1.74 8.60 1.01
N MET A 60 -2.65 7.64 0.83
CA MET A 60 -2.99 6.67 1.87
C MET A 60 -1.76 5.86 2.28
N ILE A 61 -1.04 5.25 1.34
CA ILE A 61 0.16 4.46 1.66
C ILE A 61 1.25 5.32 2.29
N LYS A 62 1.45 6.56 1.81
CA LYS A 62 2.41 7.49 2.42
C LYS A 62 2.11 7.78 3.89
N ASN A 63 0.83 7.90 4.26
CA ASN A 63 0.41 8.12 5.65
C ASN A 63 0.62 6.88 6.54
N HIS A 64 0.73 5.70 5.94
CA HIS A 64 1.05 4.44 6.62
C HIS A 64 2.55 4.10 6.52
N GLY A 65 3.40 5.13 6.38
CA GLY A 65 4.85 5.02 6.20
C GLY A 65 5.60 4.33 7.35
N ARG A 66 4.94 4.08 8.48
CA ARG A 66 5.45 3.26 9.59
C ARG A 66 5.57 1.78 9.24
N TRP A 67 4.68 1.28 8.39
CA TRP A 67 4.57 -0.14 8.02
C TRP A 67 4.95 -0.38 6.56
N ILE A 68 4.81 0.64 5.73
CA ILE A 68 5.02 0.51 4.28
C ILE A 68 6.05 1.54 3.85
N GLU A 69 7.14 1.07 3.26
CA GLU A 69 8.09 1.91 2.54
C GLU A 69 7.54 2.29 1.18
N MET A 70 7.79 3.53 0.78
CA MET A 70 7.40 4.05 -0.53
C MET A 70 8.57 4.80 -1.14
N ARG A 71 8.87 4.51 -2.41
CA ARG A 71 9.79 5.27 -3.23
C ARG A 71 9.16 5.71 -4.54
N LYS A 72 9.76 6.74 -5.12
CA LYS A 72 9.42 7.24 -6.46
C LYS A 72 10.61 6.97 -7.38
N VAL A 73 10.36 6.31 -8.51
CA VAL A 73 11.38 6.03 -9.53
C VAL A 73 10.94 6.60 -10.88
N ALA A 74 11.81 6.50 -11.90
CA ALA A 74 11.56 7.04 -13.24
C ALA A 74 11.13 8.53 -13.20
N GLY A 75 11.87 9.36 -12.46
CA GLY A 75 11.55 10.79 -12.31
C GLY A 75 10.25 11.08 -11.55
N GLY A 76 9.68 10.09 -10.86
CA GLY A 76 8.42 10.19 -10.13
C GLY A 76 7.19 9.68 -10.87
N ALA A 77 7.35 9.13 -12.07
CA ALA A 77 6.27 8.52 -12.83
C ALA A 77 5.81 7.18 -12.25
N ILE A 78 6.72 6.45 -11.59
CA ILE A 78 6.43 5.14 -10.98
C ILE A 78 6.58 5.27 -9.47
N ILE A 79 5.59 4.74 -8.75
CA ILE A 79 5.64 4.60 -7.29
C ILE A 79 5.78 3.13 -6.99
N GLU A 80 6.76 2.82 -6.16
CA GLU A 80 7.03 1.47 -5.66
C GLU A 80 6.89 1.45 -4.15
N ILE A 81 6.42 0.32 -3.64
CA ILE A 81 6.19 0.10 -2.22
C ILE A 81 6.76 -1.23 -1.77
N ARG A 82 7.08 -1.32 -0.48
CA ARG A 82 7.58 -2.53 0.19
C ARG A 82 7.09 -2.55 1.64
N LEU A 83 6.83 -3.71 2.21
CA LEU A 83 6.56 -3.81 3.66
C LEU A 83 7.85 -3.52 4.44
N ARG A 84 7.72 -2.87 5.59
CA ARG A 84 8.81 -2.76 6.56
C ARG A 84 8.82 -4.01 7.43
N ASP A 85 10.01 -4.55 7.67
CA ASP A 85 10.26 -5.56 8.71
C ASP A 85 10.12 -4.97 10.12
#